data_AF-A0A382WX02-F1
#
_entry.id   AF-A0A382WX02-F1
#
_cell.length_a   1.000
_cell.length_b   1.000
_cell.length_c   1.000
_cell.angle_alpha   90.00
_cell.angle_beta   90.00
_cell.angle_gamma   90.00
#
_symmetry.space_group_name_H-M   'P 1'
#
loop_
_entity.id
_entity.type
_entity.pdbx_description
1 polymer ?
#
loop_
_entity_poly.entity_id
_entity_poly.type
_entity_poly.pdbx_seq_one_letter_code
_entity_poly.pdbx_strand_id
1 'polypeptide(L)'
;MSIKQSDQIFEQAEIYKVQFTVGSTNYIYVGLDTKCDPNYYGSSLVIYHYERVYGDSLFKDNKIILEKLKNISYTELCAIEQKYIRESKAYAKENNCHSINYTGANRRESGPKIDVPVLGEQIINEAKLLGLELRMASLKLGCIKPSLPPPPFDKSSGGGMHIETNYGLRRIGFSFFRERGSDHNIGLATAILRDLEFDDDSISTL
;
A
#
# COMPACT_ATOMS: atom_id res chain seq x y z
N MET A 1 2.33 -15.88 28.37
CA MET A 1 3.05 -16.05 27.09
C MET A 1 2.10 -15.64 25.99
N SER A 2 2.47 -14.66 25.16
CA SER A 2 1.67 -14.30 23.98
C SER A 2 1.94 -15.34 22.91
N ILE A 3 0.91 -16.06 22.48
CA ILE A 3 0.99 -16.95 21.32
C ILE A 3 1.30 -16.07 20.10
N LYS A 4 2.29 -16.45 19.29
CA LYS A 4 2.54 -15.75 18.02
C LYS A 4 1.35 -16.02 17.11
N GLN A 5 0.85 -15.00 16.42
CA GLN A 5 -0.31 -15.11 15.54
C GLN A 5 -0.17 -16.21 14.47
N SER A 6 1.06 -16.53 14.06
CA SER A 6 1.38 -17.63 13.14
C SER A 6 0.99 -19.02 13.65
N ASP A 7 0.94 -19.21 14.97
CA ASP A 7 0.74 -20.49 15.65
C ASP A 7 -0.70 -20.65 16.15
N GLN A 8 -1.55 -19.66 15.88
CA GLN A 8 -2.97 -19.69 16.23
C GLN A 8 -3.72 -20.67 15.32
N ILE A 9 -4.45 -21.59 15.93
CA ILE A 9 -5.38 -22.49 15.27
C ILE A 9 -6.79 -21.93 15.42
N PHE A 10 -7.52 -21.83 14.31
CA PHE A 10 -8.91 -21.43 14.26
C PHE A 10 -9.80 -22.67 14.09
N GLU A 11 -10.80 -22.81 14.96
CA GLU A 11 -11.78 -23.90 14.88
C GLU A 11 -12.56 -23.85 13.56
N GLN A 12 -12.82 -22.64 13.08
CA GLN A 12 -13.46 -22.37 11.80
C GLN A 12 -12.86 -21.13 11.15
N ALA A 13 -12.81 -21.12 9.83
CA ALA A 13 -12.47 -19.95 9.03
C ALA A 13 -13.11 -20.06 7.64
N GLU A 14 -13.30 -18.94 6.97
CA GLU A 14 -13.81 -18.87 5.61
C GLU A 14 -12.86 -18.10 4.72
N ILE A 15 -12.69 -18.55 3.48
CA ILE A 15 -12.21 -17.71 2.38
C ILE A 15 -13.44 -17.21 1.64
N TYR A 16 -13.52 -15.90 1.42
CA TYR A 16 -14.61 -15.28 0.69
C TYR A 16 -14.10 -14.42 -0.46
N LYS A 17 -15.00 -14.15 -1.39
CA LYS A 17 -14.86 -13.20 -2.49
C LYS A 17 -15.94 -12.15 -2.38
N VAL A 18 -15.61 -10.89 -2.61
CA VAL A 18 -16.58 -9.82 -2.85
C VAL A 18 -16.38 -9.31 -4.26
N GLN A 19 -17.44 -9.26 -5.04
CA GLN A 19 -17.41 -8.72 -6.40
C GLN A 19 -18.40 -7.57 -6.53
N PHE A 20 -17.91 -6.37 -6.82
CA PHE A 20 -18.72 -5.16 -6.79
C PHE A 20 -18.36 -4.23 -7.95
N THR A 21 -19.23 -3.28 -8.25
CA THR A 21 -19.05 -2.35 -9.37
C THR A 21 -18.99 -0.92 -8.86
N VAL A 22 -18.01 -0.16 -9.32
CA VAL A 22 -17.94 1.30 -9.11
C VAL A 22 -17.80 1.96 -10.47
N GLY A 23 -18.73 2.85 -10.80
CA GLY A 23 -18.82 3.43 -12.14
C GLY A 23 -19.03 2.34 -13.19
N SER A 24 -18.16 2.28 -14.20
CA SER A 24 -18.17 1.25 -15.25
C SER A 24 -17.25 0.06 -14.97
N THR A 25 -16.61 0.02 -13.80
CA THR A 25 -15.53 -0.92 -13.52
C THR A 25 -15.95 -1.96 -12.49
N ASN A 26 -15.72 -3.22 -12.81
CA ASN A 26 -15.95 -4.35 -11.91
C ASN A 26 -14.70 -4.66 -11.10
N TYR A 27 -14.86 -4.83 -9.80
CA TYR A 27 -13.79 -5.11 -8.85
C TYR A 27 -14.01 -6.44 -8.16
N ILE A 28 -12.91 -7.11 -7.84
CA ILE A 28 -12.90 -8.35 -7.08
C ILE A 28 -11.95 -8.20 -5.89
N TYR A 29 -12.43 -8.57 -4.72
CA TYR A 29 -11.63 -8.73 -3.52
C TYR A 29 -11.80 -10.14 -2.97
N VAL A 30 -10.72 -10.75 -2.52
CA VAL A 30 -10.69 -12.02 -1.79
C VAL A 30 -10.22 -11.77 -0.37
N GLY A 31 -10.81 -12.38 0.64
CA GLY A 31 -10.32 -12.25 2.00
C GLY A 31 -10.53 -13.52 2.79
N LEU A 32 -9.87 -13.58 3.94
CA LEU A 32 -10.12 -14.57 4.97
C LEU A 32 -10.95 -13.98 6.13
N ASP A 33 -11.76 -14.82 6.76
CA ASP A 33 -12.59 -14.49 7.92
C ASP A 33 -12.50 -15.63 8.94
N THR A 34 -11.88 -15.35 10.08
CA THR A 34 -11.68 -16.34 11.16
C THR A 34 -12.84 -16.41 12.14
N LYS A 35 -13.85 -15.55 11.98
CA LYS A 35 -15.08 -15.52 12.80
C LYS A 35 -16.31 -15.98 12.02
N CYS A 36 -16.19 -16.14 10.70
CA CYS A 36 -17.28 -16.47 9.79
C CYS A 36 -18.44 -15.48 9.91
N ASP A 37 -18.12 -14.18 10.00
CA ASP A 37 -19.10 -13.11 10.16
C ASP A 37 -19.70 -12.74 8.78
N PRO A 38 -21.02 -12.89 8.57
CA PRO A 38 -21.65 -12.58 7.29
C PRO A 38 -21.51 -11.09 6.91
N ASN A 39 -21.31 -10.19 7.87
CA ASN A 39 -21.19 -8.75 7.65
C ASN A 39 -19.73 -8.26 7.61
N TYR A 40 -18.76 -9.16 7.68
CA TYR A 40 -17.34 -8.81 7.62
C TYR A 40 -16.81 -8.89 6.18
N TYR A 41 -16.19 -7.80 5.70
CA TYR A 41 -15.66 -7.71 4.33
C TYR A 41 -14.13 -7.54 4.27
N GLY A 42 -13.45 -7.64 5.42
CA GLY A 42 -11.99 -7.64 5.51
C GLY A 42 -11.44 -6.43 6.26
N SER A 43 -10.30 -6.62 6.90
CA SER A 43 -9.55 -5.56 7.60
C SER A 43 -8.61 -4.80 6.66
N SER A 44 -8.67 -5.05 5.35
CA SER A 44 -7.85 -4.34 4.37
C SER A 44 -8.26 -2.87 4.32
N LEU A 45 -7.26 -1.97 4.35
CA LEU A 45 -7.47 -0.54 4.19
C LEU A 45 -8.25 -0.20 2.90
N VAL A 46 -8.07 -1.01 1.85
CA VAL A 46 -8.81 -0.83 0.60
C VAL A 46 -10.30 -1.07 0.80
N ILE A 47 -10.71 -2.18 1.41
CA ILE A 47 -12.13 -2.44 1.66
C ILE A 47 -12.72 -1.37 2.58
N TYR A 48 -12.01 -1.03 3.66
CA TYR A 48 -12.43 0.05 4.56
C TYR A 48 -12.65 1.37 3.81
N HIS A 49 -11.76 1.73 2.88
CA HIS A 49 -11.90 2.95 2.09
C HIS A 49 -13.13 2.91 1.18
N TYR A 50 -13.35 1.81 0.45
CA TYR A 50 -14.53 1.68 -0.41
C TYR A 50 -15.83 1.68 0.42
N GLU A 51 -15.85 1.03 1.58
CA GLU A 51 -16.99 1.07 2.51
C GLU A 51 -17.30 2.50 2.97
N ARG A 52 -16.26 3.28 3.31
CA ARG A 52 -16.41 4.66 3.79
C ARG A 52 -16.96 5.60 2.72
N VAL A 53 -16.60 5.39 1.47
CA VAL A 53 -17.01 6.26 0.36
C VAL A 53 -18.39 5.88 -0.18
N TYR A 54 -18.67 4.58 -0.32
CA TYR A 54 -19.85 4.07 -1.02
C TYR A 54 -20.87 3.38 -0.12
N GLY A 55 -20.57 3.18 1.15
CA GLY A 55 -21.41 2.47 2.11
C GLY A 55 -21.22 0.94 2.09
N ASP A 56 -21.72 0.29 3.13
CA ASP A 56 -21.69 -1.17 3.31
C ASP A 56 -22.56 -1.93 2.28
N SER A 57 -23.60 -1.26 1.75
CA SER A 57 -24.46 -1.78 0.69
C SER A 57 -23.69 -2.18 -0.57
N LEU A 58 -22.49 -1.63 -0.79
CA LEU A 58 -21.63 -2.01 -1.91
C LEU A 58 -21.21 -3.50 -1.84
N PHE A 59 -21.15 -4.08 -0.64
CA PHE A 59 -20.63 -5.43 -0.42
C PHE A 59 -21.67 -6.43 0.06
N LYS A 60 -22.76 -5.94 0.67
CA LYS A 60 -23.71 -6.76 1.43
C LYS A 60 -24.25 -7.98 0.69
N ASP A 61 -24.61 -7.79 -0.57
CA ASP A 61 -25.18 -8.86 -1.41
C ASP A 61 -24.14 -9.51 -2.34
N ASN A 62 -22.88 -9.10 -2.21
CA ASN A 62 -21.80 -9.44 -3.14
C ASN A 62 -20.74 -10.37 -2.54
N LYS A 63 -20.85 -10.70 -1.24
CA LYS A 63 -19.97 -11.65 -0.55
C LYS A 63 -20.36 -13.09 -0.91
N ILE A 64 -19.41 -13.84 -1.44
CA ILE A 64 -19.53 -15.25 -1.80
C ILE A 64 -18.48 -16.02 -1.00
N ILE A 65 -18.89 -17.06 -0.28
CA ILE A 65 -17.95 -17.95 0.40
C ILE A 65 -17.34 -18.90 -0.63
N LEU A 66 -16.01 -18.86 -0.75
CA LEU A 66 -15.24 -19.70 -1.67
C LEU A 66 -14.85 -21.03 -1.03
N GLU A 67 -14.47 -21.02 0.24
CA GLU A 67 -14.06 -22.21 0.98
C GLU A 67 -14.37 -22.06 2.47
N LYS A 68 -14.85 -23.13 3.11
CA LYS A 68 -15.05 -23.23 4.56
C LYS A 68 -14.05 -24.21 5.15
N LEU A 69 -13.30 -23.77 6.15
CA LEU A 69 -12.16 -24.46 6.71
C LEU A 69 -12.38 -24.69 8.21
N LYS A 70 -11.84 -25.79 8.74
CA LYS A 70 -11.94 -26.14 10.17
C LYS A 70 -10.58 -26.55 10.71
N ASN A 71 -10.33 -26.22 11.99
CA ASN A 71 -9.10 -26.57 12.71
C ASN A 71 -7.83 -26.24 11.92
N ILE A 72 -7.74 -25.01 11.43
CA ILE A 72 -6.68 -24.57 10.52
C ILE A 72 -5.75 -23.58 11.19
N SER A 73 -4.45 -23.69 10.94
CA SER A 73 -3.49 -22.67 11.40
C SER A 73 -3.63 -21.38 10.58
N TYR A 74 -3.26 -20.24 11.16
CA TYR A 74 -3.22 -18.98 10.44
C TYR A 74 -2.34 -19.04 9.18
N THR A 75 -1.22 -19.77 9.25
CA THR A 75 -0.28 -19.92 8.13
C THR A 75 -0.91 -20.69 6.96
N GLU A 76 -1.60 -21.79 7.24
CA GLU A 76 -2.31 -22.56 6.21
C GLU A 76 -3.47 -21.76 5.62
N LEU A 77 -4.22 -21.03 6.47
CA LEU A 77 -5.31 -20.17 6.03
C LEU A 77 -4.82 -19.08 5.06
N CYS A 78 -3.72 -18.40 5.40
CA CYS A 78 -3.07 -17.43 4.52
C CYS A 78 -2.59 -18.06 3.19
N ALA A 79 -2.06 -19.28 3.22
CA ALA A 79 -1.62 -19.97 2.00
C ALA A 79 -2.80 -20.28 1.06
N ILE A 80 -3.95 -20.67 1.61
CA ILE A 80 -5.18 -20.88 0.85
C ILE A 80 -5.72 -19.55 0.31
N GLU A 81 -5.75 -18.49 1.12
CA GLU A 81 -6.13 -17.14 0.65
C GLU A 81 -5.27 -16.70 -0.55
N GLN A 82 -3.94 -16.88 -0.48
CA GLN A 82 -3.02 -16.54 -1.57
C GLN A 82 -3.24 -17.37 -2.84
N LYS A 83 -3.75 -18.60 -2.73
CA LYS A 83 -4.18 -19.38 -3.90
C LYS A 83 -5.37 -18.69 -4.59
N TYR A 84 -6.43 -18.36 -3.84
CA TYR A 84 -7.60 -17.71 -4.41
C TYR A 84 -7.33 -16.28 -4.92
N ILE A 85 -6.41 -15.53 -4.30
CA ILE A 85 -5.96 -14.23 -4.83
C ILE A 85 -5.28 -14.39 -6.19
N ARG A 86 -4.47 -15.44 -6.40
CA ARG A 86 -3.83 -15.70 -7.70
C ARG A 86 -4.86 -16.08 -8.76
N GLU A 87 -5.82 -16.92 -8.41
CA GLU A 87 -6.93 -17.31 -9.29
C GLU A 87 -7.81 -16.11 -9.65
N SER A 88 -8.16 -15.25 -8.69
CA SER A 88 -8.95 -14.04 -8.93
C SER A 88 -8.24 -13.04 -9.86
N LYS A 89 -6.92 -12.91 -9.73
CA LYS A 89 -6.10 -12.10 -10.64
C LYS A 89 -6.05 -12.66 -12.06
N ALA A 90 -5.95 -13.97 -12.22
CA ALA A 90 -6.00 -14.62 -13.53
C ALA A 90 -7.37 -14.40 -14.19
N TYR A 91 -8.44 -14.68 -13.45
CA TYR A 91 -9.81 -14.40 -13.88
C TYR A 91 -10.02 -12.94 -14.28
N ALA A 92 -9.48 -12.00 -13.50
CA ALA A 92 -9.64 -10.57 -13.73
C ALA A 92 -9.06 -10.09 -15.06
N LYS A 93 -7.91 -10.65 -15.46
CA LYS A 93 -7.27 -10.35 -16.75
C LYS A 93 -8.13 -10.79 -17.94
N GLU A 94 -8.86 -11.89 -17.81
CA GLU A 94 -9.68 -12.46 -18.89
C GLU A 94 -11.08 -11.84 -18.97
N ASN A 95 -11.58 -11.26 -17.87
CA ASN A 95 -12.99 -10.86 -17.73
C ASN A 95 -13.20 -9.35 -17.58
N ASN A 96 -12.21 -8.54 -17.98
CA ASN A 96 -12.25 -7.07 -17.90
C ASN A 96 -12.68 -6.55 -16.52
N CYS A 97 -12.11 -7.13 -15.45
CA CYS A 97 -12.34 -6.68 -14.09
C CYS A 97 -11.01 -6.49 -13.35
N HIS A 98 -11.06 -5.91 -12.16
CA HIS A 98 -9.87 -5.53 -11.39
C HIS A 98 -9.84 -6.23 -10.03
N SER A 99 -8.86 -7.11 -9.84
CA SER A 99 -8.57 -7.66 -8.51
C SER A 99 -7.88 -6.59 -7.64
N ILE A 100 -8.52 -6.18 -6.56
CA ILE A 100 -8.01 -5.16 -5.62
C ILE A 100 -7.27 -5.73 -4.41
N ASN A 101 -7.11 -7.06 -4.36
CA ASN A 101 -6.29 -7.74 -3.35
C ASN A 101 -4.87 -7.23 -3.32
N TYR A 102 -4.56 -6.40 -2.32
CA TYR A 102 -3.24 -5.83 -2.11
C TYR A 102 -2.21 -6.94 -1.88
N THR A 103 -1.45 -7.25 -2.92
CA THR A 103 -0.11 -7.80 -2.74
C THR A 103 0.85 -6.65 -3.07
N GLY A 104 2.01 -6.54 -2.42
CA GLY A 104 2.99 -5.49 -2.72
C GLY A 104 3.39 -5.36 -4.21
N ALA A 105 3.02 -6.35 -5.03
CA ALA A 105 3.11 -6.35 -6.50
C ALA A 105 2.09 -5.43 -7.22
N ASN A 106 0.92 -5.14 -6.64
CA ASN A 106 -0.08 -4.26 -7.29
C ASN A 106 0.42 -2.82 -7.49
N ARG A 107 1.38 -2.38 -6.66
CA ARG A 107 2.09 -1.09 -6.79
C ARG A 107 3.05 -1.05 -8.00
N ARG A 108 3.49 -2.21 -8.51
CA ARG A 108 4.47 -2.31 -9.61
C ARG A 108 3.81 -2.33 -11.00
N GLU A 109 2.63 -2.92 -11.15
CA GLU A 109 2.10 -3.24 -12.49
C GLU A 109 0.74 -2.61 -12.86
N SER A 110 -0.04 -2.05 -11.93
CA SER A 110 -1.47 -1.73 -12.22
C SER A 110 -1.91 -0.27 -12.08
N GLY A 111 -1.02 0.64 -11.70
CA GLY A 111 -1.35 2.08 -11.70
C GLY A 111 -1.34 2.65 -13.13
N PRO A 112 -2.28 3.56 -13.49
CA PRO A 112 -2.19 4.30 -14.74
C PRO A 112 -0.82 5.00 -14.84
N LYS A 113 -0.31 5.17 -16.06
CA LYS A 113 0.93 5.92 -16.26
C LYS A 113 0.74 7.32 -15.69
N ILE A 114 1.57 7.67 -14.71
CA ILE A 114 1.55 8.98 -14.08
C ILE A 114 2.19 9.98 -15.04
N ASP A 115 1.46 11.07 -15.33
CA ASP A 115 2.02 12.25 -15.97
C ASP A 115 2.87 13.00 -14.94
N VAL A 116 4.15 12.67 -14.91
CA VAL A 116 5.11 13.20 -13.92
C VAL A 116 5.22 14.73 -13.96
N PRO A 117 5.25 15.40 -15.14
CA PRO A 117 5.15 16.86 -15.19
C PRO A 117 3.94 17.42 -14.44
N VAL A 118 2.74 16.94 -14.75
CA VAL A 118 1.49 17.48 -14.20
C VAL A 118 1.36 17.17 -12.71
N LEU A 119 1.54 15.90 -12.32
CA LEU A 119 1.39 15.50 -10.93
C LEU A 119 2.52 16.06 -10.06
N GLY A 120 3.73 16.16 -10.60
CA GLY A 120 4.86 16.76 -9.90
C GLY A 120 4.65 18.23 -9.58
N GLU A 121 4.07 18.99 -10.52
CA GLU A 121 3.71 20.40 -10.30
C GLU A 121 2.65 20.55 -9.21
N GLN A 122 1.61 19.71 -9.22
CA GLN A 122 0.57 19.69 -8.19
C GLN A 122 1.16 19.43 -6.79
N ILE A 123 2.00 18.40 -6.65
CA ILE A 123 2.66 18.08 -5.36
C ILE A 123 3.51 19.24 -4.86
N ILE A 124 4.26 19.89 -5.75
CA ILE A 124 5.11 21.04 -5.39
C ILE A 124 4.23 22.22 -4.93
N ASN A 125 3.11 22.49 -5.60
CA ASN A 125 2.21 23.57 -5.24
C ASN A 125 1.53 23.32 -3.88
N GLU A 126 1.03 22.11 -3.63
CA GLU A 126 0.46 21.72 -2.34
C GLU A 126 1.49 21.82 -1.21
N ALA A 127 2.72 21.34 -1.44
CA ALA A 127 3.78 21.45 -0.45
C ALA A 127 4.11 22.90 -0.09
N LYS A 128 4.11 23.81 -1.08
CA LYS A 128 4.31 25.25 -0.84
C LYS A 128 3.21 25.84 0.04
N LEU A 129 1.95 25.42 -0.13
CA LEU A 129 0.85 25.85 0.75
C LEU A 129 1.06 25.40 2.20
N LEU A 130 1.75 24.29 2.41
CA LEU A 130 2.14 23.77 3.72
C LEU A 130 3.46 24.35 4.24
N GLY A 131 4.05 25.35 3.56
CA GLY A 131 5.32 25.95 3.94
C GLY A 131 6.55 25.09 3.62
N LEU A 132 6.39 24.02 2.84
CA LEU A 132 7.47 23.14 2.39
C LEU A 132 7.89 23.51 0.96
N GLU A 133 9.03 24.17 0.84
CA GLU A 133 9.59 24.46 -0.49
C GLU A 133 10.19 23.21 -1.11
N LEU A 134 9.54 22.68 -2.14
CA LEU A 134 10.02 21.56 -2.95
C LEU A 134 10.39 21.99 -4.37
N ARG A 135 11.19 21.17 -5.05
CA ARG A 135 11.57 21.30 -6.46
C ARG A 135 11.61 19.95 -7.16
N MET A 136 11.38 19.94 -8.47
CA MET A 136 11.62 18.76 -9.29
C MET A 136 13.13 18.57 -9.49
N ALA A 137 13.66 17.43 -9.04
CA ALA A 137 15.08 17.08 -9.18
C ALA A 137 15.35 16.21 -10.41
N SER A 138 14.39 15.38 -10.83
CA SER A 138 14.46 14.65 -12.09
C SER A 138 13.06 14.42 -12.66
N LEU A 139 12.77 15.08 -13.79
CA LEU A 139 11.50 14.90 -14.50
C LEU A 139 11.37 13.49 -15.09
N LYS A 140 12.47 12.92 -15.58
CA LYS A 140 12.50 11.58 -16.19
C LYS A 140 12.17 10.47 -15.18
N LEU A 141 12.62 10.63 -13.93
CA LEU A 141 12.45 9.62 -12.87
C LEU A 141 11.25 9.93 -11.95
N GLY A 142 10.72 11.15 -12.00
CA GLY A 142 9.73 11.63 -11.05
C GLY A 142 10.30 11.76 -9.65
N CYS A 143 11.45 12.44 -9.52
CA CYS A 143 12.11 12.67 -8.23
C CYS A 143 11.92 14.13 -7.80
N ILE A 144 11.28 14.34 -6.65
CA ILE A 144 11.07 15.65 -6.02
C ILE A 144 12.01 15.80 -4.82
N LYS A 145 12.52 17.00 -4.54
CA LYS A 145 13.41 17.23 -3.38
C LYS A 145 13.06 18.54 -2.69
N PRO A 146 13.33 18.68 -1.37
CA PRO A 146 13.33 19.98 -0.72
C PRO A 146 14.29 20.95 -1.41
N SER A 147 13.88 22.20 -1.57
CA SER A 147 14.72 23.30 -2.04
C SER A 147 15.75 23.68 -0.98
N LEU A 148 15.33 23.71 0.29
CA LEU A 148 16.14 24.02 1.46
C LEU A 148 15.97 22.93 2.52
N PRO A 149 16.64 21.78 2.38
CA PRO A 149 16.58 20.74 3.41
C PRO A 149 17.22 21.25 4.72
N PRO A 150 16.68 20.93 5.89
CA PRO A 150 17.25 21.33 7.17
C PRO A 150 18.52 20.51 7.49
N PRO A 151 19.44 21.01 8.32
CA PRO A 151 20.53 20.19 8.85
C PRO A 151 20.01 18.93 9.57
N PRO A 152 20.71 17.77 9.48
CA PRO A 152 21.98 17.51 8.80
C PRO A 152 21.83 17.17 7.30
N PHE A 153 20.69 17.48 6.70
CA PHE A 153 20.35 17.10 5.32
C PHE A 153 20.60 18.21 4.29
N ASP A 154 21.01 19.38 4.76
CA ASP A 154 21.34 20.55 3.96
C ASP A 154 22.66 20.37 3.19
N LYS A 155 22.88 21.18 2.15
CA LYS A 155 24.11 21.08 1.33
C LYS A 155 25.39 21.21 2.14
N SER A 156 25.42 22.05 3.18
CA SER A 156 26.59 22.26 4.05
C SER A 156 26.98 21.00 4.79
N SER A 157 25.98 20.20 5.19
CA SER A 157 26.16 18.88 5.83
C SER A 157 26.33 17.74 4.82
N GLY A 158 26.48 18.06 3.52
CA GLY A 158 26.63 17.07 2.46
C GLY A 158 25.34 16.60 1.81
N GLY A 159 24.21 17.31 1.94
CA GLY A 159 23.03 17.10 1.09
C GLY A 159 22.43 15.68 1.15
N GLY A 160 22.44 15.08 2.34
CA GLY A 160 22.34 13.63 2.53
C GLY A 160 20.96 12.99 2.47
N MET A 161 19.87 13.77 2.48
CA MET A 161 18.50 13.21 2.45
C MET A 161 17.69 13.76 1.28
N HIS A 162 16.98 12.86 0.61
CA HIS A 162 16.03 13.17 -0.44
C HIS A 162 14.67 12.59 -0.07
N ILE A 163 13.59 13.35 -0.30
CA ILE A 163 12.24 12.77 -0.31
C ILE A 163 12.12 12.06 -1.65
N GLU A 164 12.45 10.78 -1.71
CA GLU A 164 12.29 10.03 -2.95
C GLU A 164 10.84 9.60 -3.11
N THR A 165 10.23 10.23 -4.09
CA THR A 165 9.09 9.65 -4.76
C THR A 165 9.61 8.58 -5.73
N ASN A 166 9.57 7.29 -5.36
CA ASN A 166 10.13 6.20 -6.20
C ASN A 166 9.55 6.23 -7.63
N TYR A 167 10.26 5.61 -8.60
CA TYR A 167 10.03 5.66 -10.05
C TYR A 167 8.59 5.97 -10.44
N GLY A 168 8.38 7.18 -11.00
CA GLY A 168 7.07 7.64 -11.44
C GLY A 168 6.12 8.04 -10.31
N LEU A 169 6.62 8.61 -9.21
CA LEU A 169 5.79 9.09 -8.08
C LEU A 169 4.96 8.02 -7.36
N ARG A 170 5.41 6.75 -7.37
CA ARG A 170 4.60 5.60 -6.91
C ARG A 170 4.69 5.28 -5.42
N ARG A 171 5.67 5.84 -4.73
CA ARG A 171 5.90 5.73 -3.27
C ARG A 171 6.42 7.07 -2.78
N ILE A 172 6.28 7.38 -1.50
CA ILE A 172 6.96 8.50 -0.83
C ILE A 172 7.91 7.87 0.19
N GLY A 173 9.14 8.34 0.25
CA GLY A 173 10.17 7.77 1.11
C GLY A 173 11.37 8.69 1.28
N PHE A 174 12.32 8.27 2.12
CA PHE A 174 13.60 8.96 2.26
C PHE A 174 14.72 8.16 1.59
N SER A 175 15.60 8.84 0.89
CA SER A 175 16.79 8.24 0.30
C SER A 175 18.04 8.96 0.79
N PHE A 176 19.01 8.16 1.21
CA PHE A 176 20.30 8.60 1.71
C PHE A 176 21.41 8.11 0.80
N PHE A 177 22.36 8.99 0.48
CA PHE A 177 23.59 8.57 -0.19
C PHE A 177 24.34 7.57 0.68
N ARG A 178 24.78 6.47 0.07
CA ARG A 178 25.51 5.39 0.75
C ARG A 178 26.67 5.87 1.62
N GLU A 179 27.46 6.85 1.18
CA GLU A 179 28.59 7.37 1.98
C GLU A 179 28.19 8.35 3.09
N ARG A 180 26.91 8.73 3.19
CA ARG A 180 26.40 9.79 4.08
C ARG A 180 25.22 9.36 4.96
N GLY A 181 24.65 8.17 4.75
CA GLY A 181 23.67 7.56 5.63
C GLY A 181 24.31 7.11 6.94
N SER A 182 23.95 7.75 8.06
CA SER A 182 24.29 7.27 9.39
C SER A 182 23.09 6.56 10.02
N ASP A 183 23.34 5.62 10.93
CA ASP A 183 22.28 4.92 11.67
C ASP A 183 21.34 5.90 12.39
N HIS A 184 21.87 7.03 12.86
CA HIS A 184 21.09 8.10 13.48
C HIS A 184 20.10 8.73 12.50
N ASN A 185 20.55 9.07 11.28
CA ASN A 185 19.72 9.68 10.25
C ASN A 185 18.64 8.71 9.76
N ILE A 186 19.00 7.43 9.60
CA ILE A 186 18.07 6.37 9.23
C ILE A 186 17.02 6.20 10.33
N GLY A 187 17.44 6.12 11.60
CA GLY A 187 16.52 5.98 12.74
C GLY A 187 15.53 7.15 12.87
N LEU A 188 15.98 8.39 12.65
CA LEU A 188 15.10 9.56 12.64
C LEU A 188 14.09 9.49 11.48
N ALA A 189 14.54 9.11 10.28
CA ALA A 189 13.66 8.94 9.13
C ALA A 189 12.62 7.82 9.35
N THR A 190 13.01 6.70 9.95
CA THR A 190 12.10 5.61 10.31
C THR A 190 11.05 6.09 11.32
N ALA A 191 11.44 6.85 12.34
CA ALA A 191 10.50 7.39 13.32
C ALA A 191 9.46 8.32 12.66
N ILE A 192 9.91 9.24 11.82
CA ILE A 192 9.01 10.16 11.08
C ILE A 192 8.06 9.39 10.16
N LEU A 193 8.56 8.41 9.41
CA LEU A 193 7.71 7.62 8.50
C LEU A 193 6.69 6.78 9.27
N ARG A 194 7.07 6.23 10.42
CA ARG A 194 6.17 5.48 11.30
C ARG A 194 5.07 6.37 11.88
N ASP A 195 5.41 7.58 12.32
CA ASP A 195 4.43 8.56 12.82
C ASP A 195 3.45 9.01 11.72
N LEU A 196 3.89 8.97 10.47
CA LEU A 196 3.08 9.25 9.28
C LEU A 196 2.42 8.00 8.67
N GLU A 197 2.52 6.84 9.34
CA GLU A 197 1.94 5.55 8.93
C GLU A 197 2.40 5.03 7.54
N PHE A 198 3.63 5.35 7.13
CA PHE A 198 4.24 4.83 5.91
C PHE A 198 4.96 3.49 6.12
N ASP A 199 5.07 2.70 5.05
CA ASP A 199 5.75 1.39 5.06
C ASP A 199 7.24 1.51 5.47
N ASP A 200 7.76 0.58 6.27
CA ASP A 200 9.17 0.53 6.70
C ASP A 200 10.17 0.43 5.52
N ASP A 201 9.74 -0.16 4.40
CA ASP A 201 10.50 -0.27 3.14
C ASP A 201 10.60 1.05 2.35
N SER A 202 10.14 2.16 2.92
CA SER A 202 10.15 3.49 2.29
C SER A 202 11.48 4.23 2.48
N ILE A 203 12.49 3.59 3.10
CA ILE A 203 13.85 4.14 3.21
C ILE A 203 14.79 3.40 2.26
N SER A 204 15.55 4.16 1.46
CA SER A 204 16.59 3.61 0.59
C SER A 204 17.97 4.17 0.96
N THR A 205 18.98 3.32 0.99
CA THR A 205 20.39 3.70 1.10
C THR A 205 21.06 3.39 -0.24
N LEU A 206 20.83 4.24 -1.23
CA LEU A 206 21.41 4.11 -2.57
C LEU A 206 22.81 4.72 -2.63
#